data_AF-A0A7V1WCZ0-F1
#
_entry.id   AF-A0A7V1WCZ0-F1
#
_cell.length_a   1.000
_cell.length_b   1.000
_cell.length_c   1.000
_cell.angle_alpha   90.00
_cell.angle_beta   90.00
_cell.angle_gamma   90.00
#
_symmetry.space_group_name_H-M   'P 1'
#
loop_
_entity.id
_entity.type
_entity.pdbx_description
1 polymer ?
#
loop_
_entity_poly.entity_id
_entity_poly.type
_entity_poly.pdbx_seq_one_letter_code
_entity_poly.pdbx_strand_id
1 'polypeptide(L)'
;MTTSVRGTSIAPILPGVDAAELDALEEGRGALGLEPFRAIAVGGEGAERFLQDLLTADIARLAPGAAARSLLLGPTGRIRADLHVLRQAEGFLLLQALDQPRSIAELLAPYALVADVRLQEVPPPALLAVPTPGAWRFVPAETPGLVRVSPQAVESWRIRRGIARFPVDLDEDSLPAEAGLDDGVIVAREKGCYLGQESVAKVRNLGHPPRVVLALRAEAPVRTGEAVLALGGQVGLVTSVDPLDGAAVLARVRWEAREERLATAGGVGLAPR
;
A
#
# COMPACT_ATOMS: atom_id res chain seq x y z
N MET A 1 9.05 -47.75 14.78
CA MET A 1 9.23 -46.82 13.65
C MET A 1 8.66 -45.48 14.08
N THR A 2 9.55 -44.59 14.50
CA THR A 2 9.28 -43.28 15.11
C THR A 2 9.11 -42.23 14.02
N THR A 3 7.92 -41.67 13.91
CA THR A 3 7.57 -40.63 12.94
C THR A 3 8.11 -39.29 13.44
N SER A 4 9.13 -38.78 12.76
CA SER A 4 9.75 -37.47 13.02
C SER A 4 8.80 -36.35 12.63
N VAL A 5 8.30 -35.61 13.62
CA VAL A 5 7.64 -34.32 13.42
C VAL A 5 8.72 -33.33 13.01
N ARG A 6 8.76 -33.00 11.71
CA ARG A 6 9.63 -31.93 11.19
C ARG A 6 9.22 -30.62 11.85
N GLY A 7 10.08 -30.13 12.73
CA GLY A 7 9.92 -28.85 13.40
C GLY A 7 9.67 -27.74 12.37
N THR A 8 8.52 -27.09 12.51
CA THR A 8 8.24 -25.86 11.80
C THR A 8 9.21 -24.81 12.33
N SER A 9 10.24 -24.51 11.54
CA SER A 9 11.18 -23.43 11.83
C SER A 9 10.38 -22.16 12.03
N ILE A 10 10.41 -21.63 13.26
CA ILE A 10 9.89 -20.31 13.60
C ILE A 10 10.64 -19.33 12.71
N ALA A 11 9.96 -18.68 11.76
CA ALA A 11 10.51 -17.45 11.19
C ALA A 11 10.71 -16.50 12.38
N PRO A 12 11.94 -16.04 12.65
CA PRO A 12 12.23 -15.28 13.85
C PRO A 12 11.32 -14.05 13.88
N ILE A 13 10.69 -13.80 15.04
CA ILE A 13 10.20 -12.48 15.41
C ILE A 13 11.35 -11.53 15.09
N LEU A 14 11.18 -10.65 14.10
CA LEU A 14 12.25 -9.75 13.68
C LEU A 14 12.68 -8.96 14.92
N PRO A 15 13.95 -9.04 15.39
CA PRO A 15 14.38 -8.15 16.44
C PRO A 15 14.28 -6.70 15.96
N GLY A 16 13.73 -5.82 16.81
CA GLY A 16 13.98 -4.38 16.75
C GLY A 16 12.91 -3.52 16.07
N VAL A 17 11.68 -3.49 16.61
CA VAL A 17 10.86 -2.27 16.51
C VAL A 17 11.08 -1.47 17.79
N ASP A 18 11.72 -0.31 17.66
CA ASP A 18 11.95 0.60 18.78
C ASP A 18 10.65 1.36 19.09
N ALA A 19 10.24 1.35 20.36
CA ALA A 19 9.06 2.10 20.81
C ALA A 19 9.19 3.60 20.51
N ALA A 20 10.41 4.17 20.59
CA ALA A 20 10.65 5.56 20.27
C ALA A 20 10.42 5.89 18.78
N GLU A 21 10.68 4.93 17.88
CA GLU A 21 10.39 5.10 16.45
C GLU A 21 8.86 5.11 16.20
N LEU A 22 8.12 4.25 16.90
CA LEU A 22 6.66 4.24 16.84
C LEU A 22 6.05 5.52 17.39
N ASP A 23 6.51 6.00 18.55
CA ASP A 23 6.04 7.26 19.14
C ASP A 23 6.29 8.43 18.17
N ALA A 24 7.46 8.46 17.52
CA ALA A 24 7.76 9.48 16.51
C ALA A 24 6.81 9.41 15.30
N LEU A 25 6.44 8.21 14.83
CA LEU A 25 5.47 8.02 13.75
C LEU A 25 4.06 8.46 14.16
N GLU A 26 3.64 8.15 15.39
CA GLU A 26 2.36 8.58 15.96
C GLU A 26 2.25 10.11 16.07
N GLU A 27 3.36 10.77 16.40
CA GLU A 27 3.46 12.23 16.44
C GLU A 27 3.68 12.89 15.06
N GLY A 28 3.78 12.10 13.98
CA GLY A 28 4.01 12.62 12.63
C GLY A 28 5.42 13.19 12.40
N ARG A 29 6.39 12.80 13.24
CA ARG A 29 7.82 13.18 13.17
C ARG A 29 8.71 12.05 12.65
N GLY A 30 8.21 10.82 12.58
CA GLY A 30 8.95 9.66 12.05
C GLY A 30 9.16 9.77 10.54
N ALA A 31 10.38 9.54 10.08
CA ALA A 31 10.78 9.72 8.69
C ALA A 31 11.71 8.61 8.19
N LEU A 32 11.41 8.08 7.02
CA LEU A 32 12.20 7.08 6.31
C LEU A 32 13.05 7.75 5.23
N GLY A 33 14.24 7.22 4.97
CA GLY A 33 14.95 7.57 3.74
C GLY A 33 14.25 6.95 2.51
N LEU A 34 14.72 7.30 1.32
CA LEU A 34 14.15 6.81 0.07
C LEU A 34 14.80 5.51 -0.43
N GLU A 35 15.69 4.88 0.33
CA GLU A 35 16.37 3.64 -0.06
C GLU A 35 15.39 2.50 -0.43
N PRO A 36 14.19 2.37 0.18
CA PRO A 36 13.19 1.37 -0.22
C PRO A 36 12.39 1.72 -1.49
N PHE A 37 12.67 2.86 -2.13
CA PHE A 37 11.94 3.35 -3.29
C PHE A 37 12.81 3.38 -4.53
N ARG A 38 12.23 3.03 -5.68
CA ARG A 38 12.72 3.49 -6.99
C ARG A 38 12.12 4.84 -7.31
N ALA A 39 12.88 5.67 -8.02
CA ALA A 39 12.46 7.00 -8.42
C ALA A 39 12.45 7.11 -9.96
N ILE A 40 11.30 7.43 -10.55
CA ILE A 40 11.14 7.63 -11.98
C ILE A 40 10.80 9.09 -12.26
N ALA A 41 11.71 9.80 -12.92
CA ALA A 41 11.46 11.14 -13.43
C ALA A 41 10.56 11.05 -14.68
N VAL A 42 9.53 11.90 -14.70
CA VAL A 42 8.57 12.03 -15.79
C VAL A 42 8.60 13.46 -16.31
N GLY A 43 9.01 13.62 -17.56
CA GLY A 43 9.12 14.94 -18.21
C GLY A 43 8.54 14.94 -19.63
N GLY A 44 8.52 16.10 -20.26
CA GLY A 44 7.86 16.34 -21.55
C GLY A 44 6.59 17.16 -21.39
N GLU A 45 6.19 17.89 -22.44
CA GLU A 45 5.05 18.82 -22.40
C GLU A 45 3.73 18.09 -22.09
N GLY A 46 3.62 16.82 -22.49
CA GLY A 46 2.45 15.98 -22.24
C GLY A 46 2.39 15.29 -20.86
N ALA A 47 3.41 15.44 -20.00
CA ALA A 47 3.57 14.62 -18.79
C ALA A 47 2.38 14.70 -17.82
N GLU A 48 1.84 15.90 -17.58
CA GLU A 48 0.71 16.08 -16.66
C GLU A 48 -0.53 15.34 -17.16
N ARG A 49 -0.92 15.57 -18.41
CA ARG A 49 -2.06 14.90 -19.03
C ARG A 49 -1.88 13.39 -19.08
N PHE A 50 -0.68 12.94 -19.44
CA PHE A 50 -0.31 11.52 -19.47
C PHE A 50 -0.53 10.83 -18.12
N LEU A 51 -0.02 11.42 -17.02
CA LEU A 51 -0.23 10.89 -15.69
C LEU A 51 -1.69 11.03 -15.24
N GLN A 52 -2.35 12.14 -15.59
CA GLN A 52 -3.75 12.38 -15.27
C GLN A 52 -4.67 11.32 -15.91
N ASP A 53 -4.39 10.87 -17.13
CA ASP A 53 -5.23 9.89 -17.82
C ASP A 53 -4.96 8.44 -17.35
N LEU A 54 -3.83 8.16 -16.69
CA LEU A 54 -3.42 6.80 -16.32
C LEU A 54 -3.50 6.51 -14.81
N LEU A 55 -3.33 7.54 -13.97
CA LEU A 55 -3.27 7.40 -12.52
C LEU A 55 -4.61 7.75 -11.86
N THR A 56 -4.87 7.18 -10.70
CA THR A 56 -6.15 7.39 -9.98
C THR A 56 -6.25 8.72 -9.25
N ALA A 57 -5.14 9.32 -8.82
CA ALA A 57 -5.11 10.62 -8.15
C ALA A 57 -5.32 11.79 -9.13
N ASP A 58 -5.78 12.95 -8.63
CA ASP A 58 -5.94 14.16 -9.46
C ASP A 58 -4.61 14.92 -9.59
N ILE A 59 -3.85 14.57 -10.62
CA ILE A 59 -2.52 15.12 -10.92
C ILE A 59 -2.61 16.59 -11.35
N ALA A 60 -3.67 16.97 -12.06
CA ALA A 60 -3.87 18.35 -12.51
C ALA A 60 -4.09 19.34 -11.34
N ARG A 61 -4.61 18.86 -10.20
CA ARG A 61 -4.77 19.65 -8.97
C ARG A 61 -3.58 19.58 -8.03
N LEU A 62 -2.54 18.81 -8.35
CA LEU A 62 -1.37 18.67 -7.50
C LEU A 62 -0.54 19.96 -7.55
N ALA A 63 -0.32 20.61 -6.41
CA ALA A 63 0.48 21.83 -6.34
C ALA A 63 1.99 21.52 -6.51
N PRO A 64 2.80 22.45 -7.05
CA PRO A 64 4.26 22.30 -7.05
C PRO A 64 4.82 22.03 -5.65
N GLY A 65 5.70 21.05 -5.52
CA GLY A 65 6.27 20.60 -4.24
C GLY A 65 5.35 19.69 -3.41
N ALA A 66 4.09 19.50 -3.82
CA ALA A 66 3.18 18.56 -3.17
C ALA A 66 3.34 17.14 -3.71
N ALA A 67 2.85 16.18 -2.93
CA ALA A 67 2.80 14.77 -3.28
C ALA A 67 1.37 14.24 -3.13
N ALA A 68 1.03 13.26 -3.97
CA ALA A 68 -0.19 12.47 -3.83
C ALA A 68 0.14 10.98 -3.94
N ARG A 69 -0.47 10.15 -3.10
CA ARG A 69 -0.49 8.71 -3.33
C ARG A 69 -1.48 8.40 -4.45
N SER A 70 -1.11 7.50 -5.35
CA SER A 70 -1.93 7.11 -6.49
C SER A 70 -1.71 5.65 -6.85
N LEU A 71 -2.69 5.07 -7.53
CA LEU A 71 -2.60 3.75 -8.11
C LEU A 71 -2.45 3.86 -9.64
N LEU A 72 -1.82 2.87 -10.24
CA LEU A 72 -2.01 2.52 -11.65
C LEU A 72 -2.91 1.29 -11.69
N LEU A 73 -3.99 1.37 -12.47
CA LEU A 73 -4.93 0.26 -12.63
C LEU A 73 -4.83 -0.36 -14.02
N GLY A 74 -5.31 -1.59 -14.17
CA GLY A 74 -5.60 -2.17 -15.47
C GLY A 74 -6.99 -1.74 -15.98
N PRO A 75 -7.35 -2.09 -17.24
CA PRO A 75 -8.67 -1.82 -17.81
C PRO A 75 -9.85 -2.36 -16.97
N THR A 76 -9.62 -3.43 -16.22
CA THR A 76 -10.60 -4.08 -15.32
C THR A 76 -10.64 -3.46 -13.92
N GLY A 77 -9.94 -2.35 -13.69
CA GLY A 77 -9.88 -1.65 -12.40
C GLY A 77 -8.99 -2.31 -11.35
N ARG A 78 -8.30 -3.41 -11.68
CA ARG A 78 -7.38 -4.11 -10.78
C ARG A 78 -6.05 -3.39 -10.65
N ILE A 79 -5.43 -3.44 -9.46
CA ILE A 79 -4.20 -2.73 -9.14
C ILE A 79 -3.02 -3.31 -9.91
N ARG A 80 -2.18 -2.45 -10.48
CA ARG A 80 -0.92 -2.81 -11.16
C ARG A 80 0.29 -2.19 -10.48
N ALA A 81 0.11 -1.02 -9.86
CA ALA A 81 1.12 -0.38 -9.03
C ALA A 81 0.48 0.55 -8.00
N ASP A 82 1.20 0.77 -6.91
CA ASP A 82 0.91 1.75 -5.85
C ASP A 82 2.13 2.67 -5.70
N LEU A 83 1.94 3.98 -5.77
CA LEU A 83 3.06 4.91 -5.85
C LEU A 83 2.70 6.28 -5.28
N HIS A 84 3.73 7.08 -5.06
CA HIS A 84 3.58 8.51 -4.79
C HIS A 84 4.02 9.30 -6.02
N VAL A 85 3.23 10.31 -6.38
CA VAL A 85 3.54 11.28 -7.44
C VAL A 85 3.90 12.60 -6.77
N LEU A 86 5.11 13.08 -7.00
CA LEU A 86 5.59 14.37 -6.51
C LEU A 86 5.62 15.34 -7.69
N ARG A 87 5.03 16.52 -7.55
CA ARG A 87 5.13 17.58 -8.56
C ARG A 87 6.40 18.38 -8.35
N GLN A 88 7.27 18.40 -9.35
CA GLN A 88 8.51 19.18 -9.32
C GLN A 88 8.29 20.54 -10.00
N ALA A 89 9.32 21.38 -9.99
CA ALA A 89 9.30 22.63 -10.75
C ALA A 89 9.12 22.35 -12.25
N GLU A 90 9.79 21.29 -12.73
CA GLU A 90 9.67 20.78 -14.09
C GLU A 90 9.28 19.30 -14.03
N GLY A 91 8.07 18.95 -14.49
CA GLY A 91 7.60 17.57 -14.54
C GLY A 91 7.25 16.97 -13.16
N PHE A 92 7.45 15.65 -13.06
CA PHE A 92 7.03 14.85 -11.91
C PHE A 92 8.07 13.81 -11.53
N LEU A 93 8.05 13.40 -10.25
CA LEU A 93 8.81 12.25 -9.77
C LEU A 93 7.84 11.20 -9.22
N LEU A 94 7.94 9.97 -9.72
CA LEU A 94 7.20 8.82 -9.21
C LEU A 94 8.09 8.06 -8.22
N LEU A 95 7.61 7.87 -7.00
CA LEU A 95 8.27 7.04 -5.99
C LEU A 95 7.44 5.78 -5.77
N GLN A 96 8.01 4.63 -6.11
CA GLN A 96 7.38 3.31 -5.98
C GLN A 96 8.23 2.43 -5.08
N ALA A 97 7.62 1.66 -4.18
CA ALA A 97 8.35 0.72 -3.35
C ALA A 97 9.05 -0.35 -4.23
N LEU A 98 10.29 -0.70 -3.87
CA LEU A 98 11.12 -1.62 -4.66
C LEU A 98 10.60 -3.05 -4.72
N ASP A 99 9.81 -3.46 -3.72
CA ASP A 99 9.26 -4.80 -3.55
C ASP A 99 7.99 -5.07 -4.37
N GLN A 100 7.52 -4.09 -5.15
CA GLN A 100 6.44 -4.32 -6.11
C GLN A 100 6.90 -5.18 -7.29
N PRO A 101 6.02 -6.05 -7.83
CA PRO A 101 6.41 -7.07 -8.79
C PRO A 101 6.92 -6.49 -10.12
N ARG A 102 6.49 -5.27 -10.48
CA ARG A 102 6.86 -4.61 -11.73
C ARG A 102 7.17 -3.13 -11.48
N SER A 103 8.19 -2.64 -12.18
CA SER A 103 8.52 -1.22 -12.17
C SER A 103 7.41 -0.40 -12.83
N ILE A 104 7.07 0.75 -12.23
CA ILE A 104 6.10 1.68 -12.81
C ILE A 104 6.53 2.18 -14.19
N ALA A 105 7.84 2.33 -14.43
CA ALA A 105 8.35 2.73 -15.74
C ALA A 105 8.02 1.67 -16.82
N GLU A 106 8.16 0.38 -16.50
CA GLU A 106 7.80 -0.72 -17.41
C GLU A 106 6.29 -0.76 -17.69
N LEU A 107 5.48 -0.49 -16.67
CA LEU A 107 4.02 -0.49 -16.80
C LEU A 107 3.51 0.70 -17.61
N LEU A 108 4.17 1.86 -17.53
CA LEU A 108 3.82 3.07 -18.25
C LEU A 108 4.43 3.15 -19.67
N ALA A 109 5.54 2.43 -19.93
CA ALA A 109 6.25 2.47 -21.22
C ALA A 109 5.36 2.26 -22.46
N PRO A 110 4.38 1.33 -22.49
CA PRO A 110 3.51 1.15 -23.64
C PRO A 110 2.67 2.40 -23.99
N TYR A 111 2.34 3.20 -22.97
CA TYR A 111 1.55 4.42 -23.14
C TYR A 111 2.43 5.64 -23.45
N ALA A 112 3.69 5.63 -23.01
CA ALA A 112 4.62 6.74 -23.24
C ALA A 112 5.08 6.86 -24.71
N LEU A 113 4.97 5.80 -25.52
CA LEU A 113 5.35 5.86 -26.94
C LEU A 113 4.47 6.78 -27.78
N VAL A 114 3.23 7.02 -27.32
CA VAL A 114 2.23 7.81 -28.06
C VAL A 114 2.03 9.21 -27.48
N ALA A 115 2.60 9.48 -26.31
CA ALA A 115 2.56 10.77 -25.64
C ALA A 115 4.00 11.28 -25.58
N ASP A 116 4.30 12.50 -26.05
CA ASP A 116 5.64 13.08 -26.01
C ASP A 116 6.15 13.27 -24.56
N VAL A 117 6.54 12.16 -23.94
CA VAL A 117 6.79 11.97 -22.52
C VAL A 117 8.00 11.08 -22.36
N ARG A 118 8.91 11.50 -21.49
CA ARG A 118 10.11 10.73 -21.12
C ARG A 118 9.93 10.15 -19.74
N LEU A 119 10.20 8.85 -19.62
CA LEU A 119 10.28 8.12 -18.35
C LEU A 119 11.74 7.73 -18.14
N GLN A 120 12.32 8.17 -17.03
CA GLN A 120 13.72 7.88 -16.73
C GLN A 120 13.85 7.47 -15.26
N GLU A 121 14.43 6.30 -15.01
CA GLU A 121 14.85 5.94 -13.66
C GLU A 121 16.05 6.80 -13.25
N VAL A 122 15.94 7.41 -12.07
CA VAL A 122 16.95 8.32 -11.50
C VAL A 122 17.27 7.89 -10.07
N PRO A 123 18.46 8.24 -9.54
CA PRO A 123 18.72 8.08 -8.12
C PRO A 123 17.65 8.81 -7.28
N PRO A 124 17.17 8.22 -6.17
CA PRO A 124 16.26 8.91 -5.28
C PRO A 124 16.86 10.24 -4.79
N PRO A 125 16.11 11.36 -4.82
CA PRO A 125 16.61 12.64 -4.35
C PRO A 125 16.85 12.61 -2.83
N ALA A 126 17.57 13.61 -2.32
CA ALA A 126 17.79 13.80 -0.89
C ALA A 126 16.52 14.31 -0.17
N LEU A 127 15.50 13.46 -0.13
CA LEU A 127 14.25 13.69 0.61
C LEU A 127 14.11 12.64 1.71
N LEU A 128 13.28 12.97 2.68
CA LEU A 128 12.72 12.04 3.65
C LEU A 128 11.23 11.84 3.37
N ALA A 129 10.81 10.59 3.47
CA ALA A 129 9.42 10.18 3.43
C ALA A 129 8.86 10.18 4.87
N VAL A 130 7.84 11.01 5.12
CA VAL A 130 7.13 11.07 6.40
C VAL A 130 5.77 10.39 6.22
N PRO A 131 5.60 9.16 6.74
CA PRO A 131 4.32 8.47 6.67
C PRO A 131 3.25 9.26 7.41
N THR A 132 2.10 9.45 6.77
CA THR A 132 0.89 9.95 7.45
C THR A 132 -0.32 9.11 7.02
N PRO A 133 -1.40 9.05 7.82
CA PRO A 133 -2.61 8.36 7.40
C PRO A 133 -3.13 8.94 6.07
N GLY A 134 -3.36 8.08 5.07
CA GLY A 134 -3.79 8.47 3.73
C GLY A 134 -2.64 8.70 2.74
N ALA A 135 -1.83 9.74 2.93
CA ALA A 135 -0.77 10.10 1.99
C ALA A 135 0.55 10.46 2.68
N TRP A 136 1.68 10.04 2.11
CA TRP A 136 2.99 10.37 2.66
C TRP A 136 3.41 11.78 2.26
N ARG A 137 4.12 12.47 3.16
CA ARG A 137 4.79 13.74 2.84
C ARG A 137 6.24 13.47 2.47
N PHE A 138 6.77 14.23 1.53
CA PHE A 138 8.16 14.15 1.12
C PHE A 138 8.80 15.51 1.33
N VAL A 139 9.85 15.55 2.14
CA VAL A 139 10.48 16.79 2.62
C VAL A 139 12.00 16.73 2.45
N PRO A 140 12.72 17.86 2.37
CA PRO A 140 14.18 17.85 2.28
C PRO A 140 14.83 17.04 3.42
N ALA A 141 15.93 16.33 3.13
CA ALA A 141 16.57 15.44 4.09
C ALA A 141 17.11 16.14 5.35
N GLU A 142 17.39 17.44 5.23
CA GLU A 142 17.86 18.32 6.30
C GLU A 142 16.72 18.93 7.15
N THR A 143 15.46 18.56 6.91
CA THR A 143 14.31 19.09 7.64
C THR A 143 14.46 18.83 9.16
N PRO A 144 14.53 19.88 10.00
CA PRO A 144 14.74 19.70 11.43
C PRO A 144 13.50 19.12 12.12
N GLY A 145 13.72 18.45 13.27
CA GLY A 145 12.64 17.93 14.12
C GLY A 145 12.07 16.56 13.72
N LEU A 146 12.57 15.97 12.64
CA LEU A 146 12.23 14.60 12.23
C LEU A 146 13.13 13.57 12.93
N VAL A 147 12.57 12.39 13.16
CA VAL A 147 13.26 11.22 13.72
C VAL A 147 13.40 10.19 12.61
N ARG A 148 14.62 9.71 12.35
CA ARG A 148 14.82 8.59 11.42
C ARG A 148 14.22 7.33 12.03
N VAL A 149 13.40 6.63 11.25
CA VAL A 149 12.78 5.37 11.67
C VAL A 149 13.16 4.24 10.73
N SER A 150 13.13 3.02 11.25
CA SER A 150 13.35 1.80 10.49
C SER A 150 12.14 1.45 9.59
N PRO A 151 12.36 0.71 8.47
CA PRO A 151 11.26 0.11 7.72
C PRO A 151 10.34 -0.77 8.58
N GLN A 152 10.88 -1.42 9.61
CA GLN A 152 10.14 -2.28 10.53
C GLN A 152 9.18 -1.48 11.42
N ALA A 153 9.58 -0.30 11.90
CA ALA A 153 8.68 0.60 12.63
C ALA A 153 7.54 1.12 11.74
N VAL A 154 7.83 1.46 10.46
CA VAL A 154 6.79 1.84 9.50
C VAL A 154 5.83 0.68 9.22
N GLU A 155 6.35 -0.54 9.08
CA GLU A 155 5.54 -1.75 8.89
C GLU A 155 4.61 -1.99 10.08
N SER A 156 5.14 -1.90 11.29
CA SER A 156 4.36 -2.02 12.52
C SER A 156 3.29 -0.91 12.64
N TRP A 157 3.67 0.34 12.38
CA TRP A 157 2.76 1.50 12.40
C TRP A 157 1.59 1.33 11.42
N ARG A 158 1.85 0.91 10.17
CA ARG A 158 0.77 0.73 9.17
C ARG A 158 -0.19 -0.39 9.57
N ILE A 159 0.32 -1.51 10.10
CA ILE A 159 -0.49 -2.67 10.49
C ILE A 159 -1.38 -2.28 11.67
N ARG A 160 -0.80 -1.60 12.67
CA ARG A 160 -1.55 -1.08 13.81
C ARG A 160 -2.64 -0.08 13.40
N ARG A 161 -2.52 0.57 12.25
CA ARG A 161 -3.52 1.53 11.75
C ARG A 161 -4.48 0.95 10.71
N GLY A 162 -4.41 -0.36 10.43
CA GLY A 162 -5.29 -0.96 9.43
C GLY A 162 -4.93 -0.58 7.98
N ILE A 163 -3.74 -0.04 7.75
CA ILE A 163 -3.32 0.46 6.43
C ILE A 163 -2.75 -0.70 5.62
N ALA A 164 -3.52 -1.13 4.62
CA ALA A 164 -3.11 -2.16 3.67
C ALA A 164 -2.00 -1.67 2.72
N ARG A 165 -1.09 -2.57 2.35
CA ARG A 165 0.03 -2.31 1.43
C ARG A 165 -0.02 -3.26 0.24
N PHE A 166 0.10 -2.73 -0.97
CA PHE A 166 0.40 -3.53 -2.16
C PHE A 166 1.92 -3.73 -2.27
N PRO A 167 2.45 -4.96 -2.52
CA PRO A 167 1.75 -6.19 -2.88
C PRO A 167 1.61 -7.19 -1.71
N VAL A 168 1.51 -6.72 -0.45
CA VAL A 168 1.49 -7.59 0.74
C VAL A 168 0.08 -7.99 1.14
N ASP A 169 -0.78 -6.99 1.37
CA ASP A 169 -2.18 -7.18 1.73
C ASP A 169 -3.10 -7.21 0.51
N LEU A 170 -2.56 -6.81 -0.64
CA LEU A 170 -3.22 -6.72 -1.94
C LEU A 170 -2.31 -7.36 -3.00
N ASP A 171 -2.91 -7.86 -4.07
CA ASP A 171 -2.25 -8.47 -5.22
C ASP A 171 -2.73 -7.83 -6.54
N GLU A 172 -2.16 -8.27 -7.68
CA GLU A 172 -2.57 -7.76 -9.01
C GLU A 172 -4.02 -8.11 -9.38
N ASP A 173 -4.66 -8.99 -8.60
CA ASP A 173 -6.08 -9.29 -8.70
C ASP A 173 -6.94 -8.39 -7.80
N SER A 174 -6.35 -7.50 -7.00
CA SER A 174 -7.10 -6.70 -6.05
C SER A 174 -7.72 -5.46 -6.68
N LEU A 175 -8.92 -5.11 -6.25
CA LEU A 175 -9.56 -3.82 -6.54
C LEU A 175 -9.23 -2.79 -5.44
N PRO A 176 -9.16 -1.48 -5.74
CA PRO A 176 -8.92 -0.44 -4.74
C PRO A 176 -9.88 -0.47 -3.54
N ALA A 177 -11.15 -0.75 -3.79
CA ALA A 177 -12.19 -0.83 -2.76
C ALA A 177 -11.97 -1.97 -1.75
N GLU A 178 -11.15 -2.99 -2.05
CA GLU A 178 -10.82 -4.07 -1.10
C GLU A 178 -10.07 -3.56 0.12
N ALA A 179 -9.36 -2.42 -0.01
CA ALA A 179 -8.58 -1.81 1.07
C ALA A 179 -9.07 -0.40 1.44
N GLY A 180 -10.26 -0.01 0.98
CA GLY A 180 -10.78 1.34 1.19
C GLY A 180 -9.96 2.44 0.52
N LEU A 181 -9.22 2.12 -0.55
CA LEU A 181 -8.40 3.09 -1.28
C LEU A 181 -9.26 3.98 -2.22
N ASP A 182 -10.56 3.70 -2.34
CA ASP A 182 -11.54 4.52 -3.06
C ASP A 182 -12.13 5.67 -2.21
N ASP A 183 -11.31 6.22 -1.34
CA ASP A 183 -11.64 7.26 -0.36
C ASP A 183 -11.96 8.65 -0.96
N GLY A 184 -11.64 8.87 -2.23
CA GLY A 184 -11.79 10.16 -2.91
C GLY A 184 -10.52 10.99 -2.99
N VAL A 185 -9.44 10.57 -2.31
CA VAL A 185 -8.11 11.19 -2.36
C VAL A 185 -7.18 10.36 -3.23
N ILE A 186 -7.00 9.07 -2.92
CA ILE A 186 -6.13 8.16 -3.68
C ILE A 186 -6.77 7.82 -5.03
N VAL A 187 -8.09 7.59 -5.01
CA VAL A 187 -8.92 7.48 -6.20
C VAL A 187 -9.82 8.70 -6.28
N ALA A 188 -9.39 9.70 -7.04
CA ALA A 188 -10.07 10.97 -7.12
C ALA A 188 -11.48 10.83 -7.73
N ARG A 189 -12.46 11.46 -7.07
CA ARG A 189 -13.88 11.39 -7.43
C ARG A 189 -14.28 12.39 -8.51
N GLU A 190 -13.61 13.53 -8.54
CA GLU A 190 -13.98 14.69 -9.37
C GLU A 190 -13.08 14.90 -10.58
N LYS A 191 -12.07 14.05 -10.77
CA LYS A 191 -11.18 14.14 -11.93
C LYS A 191 -11.84 13.56 -13.18
N GLY A 192 -11.28 13.93 -14.34
CA GLY A 192 -11.64 13.34 -15.64
C GLY A 192 -11.37 11.83 -15.72
N CYS A 193 -11.59 11.25 -16.90
CA CYS A 193 -11.41 9.82 -17.12
C CYS A 193 -9.99 9.37 -16.80
N TYR A 194 -9.86 8.20 -16.16
CA TYR A 194 -8.58 7.51 -15.99
C TYR A 194 -8.73 6.02 -16.26
N LEU A 195 -7.61 5.34 -16.54
CA LEU A 195 -7.58 3.91 -16.82
C LEU A 195 -8.23 3.09 -15.70
N GLY A 196 -9.26 2.30 -16.04
CA GLY A 196 -9.96 1.44 -15.10
C GLY A 196 -11.07 2.12 -14.27
N GLN A 197 -11.34 3.42 -14.48
CA GLN A 197 -12.35 4.17 -13.73
C GLN A 197 -13.75 3.55 -13.78
N GLU A 198 -14.20 3.05 -14.93
CA GLU A 198 -15.53 2.45 -15.07
C GLU A 198 -15.73 1.25 -14.14
N SER A 199 -14.70 0.40 -14.04
CA SER A 199 -14.73 -0.77 -13.15
C SER A 199 -14.76 -0.35 -11.68
N VAL A 200 -13.97 0.65 -11.29
CA VAL A 200 -13.97 1.20 -9.93
C VAL A 200 -15.32 1.85 -9.60
N ALA A 201 -15.87 2.64 -10.51
CA ALA A 201 -17.18 3.28 -10.34
C ALA A 201 -18.31 2.26 -10.22
N LYS A 202 -18.26 1.16 -10.99
CA LYS A 202 -19.23 0.07 -10.91
C LYS A 202 -19.24 -0.59 -9.53
N VAL A 203 -18.07 -0.93 -8.99
CA VAL A 203 -17.95 -1.54 -7.65
C VAL A 203 -18.53 -0.61 -6.59
N ARG A 204 -18.17 0.67 -6.65
CA ARG A 204 -18.63 1.69 -5.69
C ARG A 204 -20.15 1.91 -5.71
N ASN A 205 -20.75 1.97 -6.90
CA ASN A 205 -22.14 2.42 -7.05
C ASN A 205 -23.15 1.27 -7.01
N LEU A 206 -22.76 0.05 -7.42
CA LEU A 206 -23.69 -1.02 -7.77
C LEU A 206 -23.38 -2.36 -7.11
N GLY A 207 -22.33 -2.45 -6.30
CA GLY A 207 -21.95 -3.73 -5.73
C GLY A 207 -21.02 -3.59 -4.54
N HIS A 208 -20.13 -4.56 -4.46
CA HIS A 208 -19.08 -4.63 -3.46
C HIS A 208 -17.87 -5.31 -4.08
N PRO A 209 -16.66 -5.09 -3.54
CA PRO A 209 -15.52 -5.88 -3.97
C PRO A 209 -15.71 -7.36 -3.59
N PRO A 210 -15.01 -8.29 -4.25
CA PRO A 210 -15.11 -9.73 -3.94
C PRO A 210 -14.45 -10.09 -2.60
N ARG A 211 -13.52 -9.26 -2.14
CA ARG A 211 -12.78 -9.42 -0.89
C ARG A 211 -12.66 -8.09 -0.16
N VAL A 212 -12.18 -8.13 1.07
CA VAL A 212 -11.86 -6.96 1.87
C VAL A 212 -10.67 -7.25 2.77
N VAL A 213 -9.81 -6.26 2.98
CA VAL A 213 -8.75 -6.28 3.99
C VAL A 213 -9.32 -5.75 5.29
N LEU A 214 -9.27 -6.55 6.34
CA LEU A 214 -9.76 -6.20 7.67
C LEU A 214 -8.60 -5.94 8.61
N ALA A 215 -8.73 -4.90 9.43
CA ALA A 215 -7.88 -4.67 10.59
C ALA A 215 -8.45 -5.43 11.79
N LEU A 216 -7.67 -6.38 12.32
CA LEU A 216 -8.09 -7.32 13.35
C LEU A 216 -7.10 -7.34 14.51
N ARG A 217 -7.55 -7.86 15.64
CA ARG A 217 -6.74 -8.25 16.79
C ARG A 217 -6.78 -9.76 16.96
N ALA A 218 -5.63 -10.40 17.08
CA ALA A 218 -5.52 -11.82 17.40
C ALA A 218 -5.53 -12.06 18.92
N GLU A 219 -6.24 -13.11 19.36
CA GLU A 219 -6.29 -13.52 20.78
C GLU A 219 -5.01 -14.23 21.25
N ALA A 220 -4.21 -14.73 20.30
CA ALA A 220 -2.93 -15.40 20.53
C ALA A 220 -2.01 -15.18 19.31
N PRO A 221 -0.71 -15.53 19.37
CA PRO A 221 0.19 -15.39 18.24
C PRO A 221 -0.30 -16.13 16.99
N VAL A 222 -0.31 -15.44 15.85
CA VAL A 222 -0.67 -15.97 14.52
C VAL A 222 0.46 -15.76 13.52
N ARG A 223 0.36 -16.39 12.35
CA ARG A 223 1.38 -16.25 11.29
C ARG A 223 0.81 -15.62 10.03
N THR A 224 1.63 -14.82 9.35
CA THR A 224 1.37 -14.42 7.97
C THR A 224 1.20 -15.66 7.09
N GLY A 225 0.21 -15.62 6.19
CA GLY A 225 -0.18 -16.72 5.31
C GLY A 225 -1.10 -17.76 5.97
N GLU A 226 -1.43 -17.63 7.26
CA GLU A 226 -2.34 -18.55 7.91
C GLU A 226 -3.77 -18.38 7.37
N ALA A 227 -4.46 -19.51 7.12
CA ALA A 227 -5.84 -19.50 6.63
C ALA A 227 -6.79 -18.90 7.66
N VAL A 228 -7.67 -18.01 7.20
CA VAL A 228 -8.77 -17.45 7.99
C VAL A 228 -10.04 -18.24 7.67
N LEU A 229 -10.69 -18.72 8.71
CA LEU A 229 -11.86 -19.58 8.68
C LEU A 229 -13.11 -18.84 9.16
N ALA A 230 -14.20 -19.04 8.44
CA ALA A 230 -15.57 -18.65 8.80
C ALA A 230 -16.55 -19.43 7.92
N LEU A 231 -17.85 -19.39 8.21
CA LEU A 231 -18.88 -20.00 7.34
C LEU A 231 -18.60 -21.49 7.00
N GLY A 232 -17.98 -22.23 7.92
CA GLY A 232 -17.64 -23.65 7.75
C GLY A 232 -16.43 -23.95 6.86
N GLY A 233 -15.64 -22.95 6.44
CA GLY A 233 -14.46 -23.18 5.60
C GLY A 233 -13.47 -22.02 5.57
N GLN A 234 -12.48 -22.09 4.67
CA GLN A 234 -11.53 -21.00 4.48
C GLN A 234 -12.17 -19.84 3.70
N VAL A 235 -12.09 -18.65 4.27
CA VAL A 235 -12.62 -17.41 3.69
C VAL A 235 -11.53 -16.41 3.33
N GLY A 236 -10.30 -16.62 3.76
CA GLY A 236 -9.20 -15.70 3.50
C GLY A 236 -7.86 -16.16 4.06
N LEU A 237 -6.96 -15.20 4.22
CA LEU A 237 -5.61 -15.39 4.73
C LEU A 237 -5.22 -14.19 5.61
N VAL A 238 -4.42 -14.46 6.64
CA VAL A 238 -3.68 -13.43 7.36
C VAL A 238 -2.58 -12.89 6.43
N THR A 239 -2.58 -11.60 6.12
CA THR A 239 -1.63 -10.98 5.19
C THR A 239 -0.49 -10.26 5.90
N SER A 240 -0.78 -9.67 7.06
CA SER A 240 0.22 -8.97 7.87
C SER A 240 0.01 -9.24 9.34
N VAL A 241 1.11 -9.41 10.08
CA VAL A 241 1.13 -9.55 11.54
C VAL A 241 2.12 -8.54 12.08
N ASP A 242 1.71 -7.77 13.09
CA ASP A 242 2.54 -6.73 13.69
C ASP A 242 3.83 -7.34 14.28
N PRO A 243 5.01 -6.93 13.82
CA PRO A 243 6.27 -7.52 14.26
C PRO A 243 6.61 -7.23 15.73
N LEU A 244 5.99 -6.23 16.38
CA LEU A 244 6.31 -5.90 17.77
C LEU A 244 5.70 -6.89 18.77
N ASP A 245 4.40 -7.16 18.66
CA ASP A 245 3.66 -7.98 19.64
C ASP A 245 2.79 -9.09 19.01
N GLY A 246 2.66 -9.12 17.67
CA GLY A 246 1.81 -10.06 16.95
C GLY A 246 0.31 -9.89 17.17
N ALA A 247 -0.12 -8.86 17.92
CA ALA A 247 -1.51 -8.70 18.30
C ALA A 247 -2.34 -8.02 17.20
N ALA A 248 -1.78 -7.02 16.53
CA ALA A 248 -2.43 -6.38 15.39
C ALA A 248 -2.20 -7.17 14.10
N VAL A 249 -3.26 -7.39 13.34
CA VAL A 249 -3.27 -8.27 12.17
C VAL A 249 -4.06 -7.61 11.05
N LEU A 250 -3.58 -7.75 9.81
CA LEU A 250 -4.40 -7.54 8.63
C LEU A 250 -4.73 -8.89 8.01
N ALA A 251 -5.98 -9.06 7.59
CA ALA A 251 -6.43 -10.26 6.90
C ALA A 251 -7.27 -9.89 5.67
N ARG A 252 -6.97 -10.52 4.54
CA ARG A 252 -7.78 -10.39 3.32
C ARG A 252 -8.76 -11.55 3.26
N VAL A 253 -10.04 -11.24 3.37
CA VAL A 253 -11.13 -12.22 3.42
C VAL A 253 -12.16 -11.95 2.32
N ARG A 254 -12.99 -12.94 1.99
CA ARG A 254 -14.17 -12.75 1.15
C ARG A 254 -15.11 -11.72 1.75
N TRP A 255 -15.71 -10.89 0.90
CA TRP A 255 -16.61 -9.83 1.33
C TRP A 255 -17.78 -10.34 2.18
N GLU A 256 -18.31 -11.51 1.85
CA GLU A 256 -19.43 -12.13 2.57
C GLU A 256 -19.07 -12.51 4.02
N ALA A 257 -17.79 -12.73 4.33
CA ALA A 257 -17.33 -13.15 5.65
C ALA A 257 -16.91 -11.97 6.55
N ARG A 258 -17.03 -10.72 6.08
CA ARG A 258 -16.43 -9.54 6.75
C ARG A 258 -17.02 -9.22 8.13
N GLU A 259 -18.25 -9.64 8.38
CA GLU A 259 -19.00 -9.43 9.64
C GLU A 259 -19.09 -10.72 10.48
N GLU A 260 -18.47 -11.81 10.00
CA GLU A 260 -18.51 -13.11 10.67
C GLU A 260 -17.50 -13.21 11.81
N ARG A 261 -17.69 -14.20 12.69
CA ARG A 261 -16.66 -14.57 13.66
C ARG A 261 -15.51 -15.27 12.93
N LEU A 262 -14.36 -14.61 12.89
CA LEU A 262 -13.17 -15.11 12.21
C LEU A 262 -12.26 -15.85 13.19
N ALA A 263 -11.64 -16.93 12.72
CA ALA A 263 -10.55 -17.61 13.43
C ALA A 263 -9.50 -18.10 12.44
N THR A 264 -8.27 -18.32 12.88
CA THR A 264 -7.24 -18.95 12.05
C THR A 264 -7.43 -20.47 11.98
N ALA A 265 -6.74 -21.14 11.06
CA ALA A 265 -6.69 -22.61 11.03
C ALA A 265 -6.10 -23.23 12.30
N GLY A 266 -5.24 -22.50 13.02
CA GLY A 266 -4.76 -22.86 14.36
C GLY A 266 -5.80 -22.69 15.49
N GLY A 267 -7.00 -22.20 15.19
CA GLY A 267 -8.07 -21.98 16.16
C GLY A 267 -7.97 -20.68 16.95
N VAL A 268 -7.10 -19.75 16.53
CA VAL A 268 -6.96 -18.44 17.20
C VAL A 268 -8.07 -17.50 16.74
N GLY A 269 -8.83 -16.93 17.68
CA GLY A 269 -9.86 -15.93 17.37
C GLY A 269 -9.28 -14.64 16.81
N LEU A 270 -9.94 -14.08 15.80
CA LEU A 270 -9.63 -12.78 15.21
C LEU A 270 -10.83 -11.85 15.37
N ALA A 271 -10.68 -10.77 16.14
CA ALA A 271 -11.74 -9.80 16.40
C ALA A 271 -11.48 -8.48 15.65
N PRO A 272 -12.52 -7.73 15.24
CA PRO A 272 -12.36 -6.36 14.75
C PRO A 272 -11.58 -5.50 15.75
N ARG A 273 -10.71 -4.63 15.23
CA ARG A 273 -9.95 -3.67 16.03
C ARG A 273 -10.76 -2.42 16.37
#